data_AF-A0A4Q4D828-F1
#
_entry.id   AF-A0A4Q4D828-F1
#
_cell.length_a   1.000
_cell.length_b   1.000
_cell.length_c   1.000
_cell.angle_alpha   90.00
_cell.angle_beta   90.00
_cell.angle_gamma   90.00
#
_symmetry.space_group_name_H-M   'P 1'
#
loop_
_entity.id
_entity.type
_entity.pdbx_description
1 polymer ?
#
loop_
_entity_poly.entity_id
_entity_poly.type
_entity_poly.pdbx_seq_one_letter_code
_entity_poly.pdbx_strand_id
1 'polypeptide(L)' 'GVAAVIAEGFDPELVERVVTLVDRAEYKRRQYPPGPKVSKRNFGRDRRVPITNAWRESL' A
#
# COMPACT_ATOMS: atom_id res chain seq x y z
N GLY A 1 1.19 -9.72 -5.16
CA GLY A 1 0.28 -8.88 -5.95
C GLY A 1 -1.14 -9.19 -5.57
N VAL A 2 -2.08 -8.37 -5.99
CA VAL A 2 -3.51 -8.52 -5.66
C VAL A 2 -4.02 -9.94 -5.95
N ALA A 3 -3.67 -10.53 -7.10
CA ALA A 3 -4.06 -11.89 -7.48
C ALA A 3 -3.59 -12.98 -6.49
N ALA A 4 -2.40 -12.82 -5.90
CA ALA A 4 -1.91 -13.78 -4.90
C ALA A 4 -2.70 -13.70 -3.59
N VAL A 5 -3.07 -12.49 -3.17
CA VAL A 5 -3.89 -12.29 -1.96
C VAL A 5 -5.31 -12.83 -2.18
N ILE A 6 -5.87 -12.68 -3.38
CA ILE A 6 -7.17 -13.30 -3.71
C ILE A 6 -7.07 -14.83 -3.68
N ALA A 7 -5.99 -15.40 -4.21
CA ALA A 7 -5.75 -16.84 -4.16
C ALA A 7 -5.58 -17.39 -2.73
N GLU A 8 -5.18 -16.55 -1.76
CA GLU A 8 -5.17 -16.89 -0.33
C GLU A 8 -6.58 -16.95 0.28
N GLY A 9 -7.63 -16.58 -0.47
CA GLY A 9 -9.03 -16.71 -0.07
C GLY A 9 -9.69 -15.42 0.43
N PHE A 10 -9.04 -14.27 0.25
CA PHE A 10 -9.62 -12.97 0.60
C PHE A 10 -10.60 -12.49 -0.48
N ASP A 11 -11.65 -11.77 -0.04
CA ASP A 11 -12.64 -11.18 -0.93
C ASP A 11 -12.00 -10.19 -1.93
N PRO A 12 -12.18 -10.37 -3.25
CA PRO A 12 -11.56 -9.51 -4.27
C PRO A 12 -11.89 -8.02 -4.12
N GLU A 13 -13.14 -7.69 -3.79
CA GLU A 13 -13.57 -6.29 -3.65
C GLU A 13 -12.86 -5.62 -2.47
N LEU A 14 -12.76 -6.33 -1.34
CA LEU A 14 -12.00 -5.88 -0.18
C LEU A 14 -10.52 -5.67 -0.50
N VAL A 15 -9.88 -6.61 -1.21
CA VAL A 15 -8.45 -6.51 -1.56
C VAL A 15 -8.21 -5.29 -2.44
N GLU A 16 -9.01 -5.10 -3.51
CA GLU A 16 -8.89 -3.96 -4.41
C GLU A 16 -9.06 -2.62 -3.66
N ARG A 17 -10.06 -2.56 -2.77
CA ARG A 17 -10.30 -1.38 -1.93
C ARG A 17 -9.11 -1.07 -1.03
N VAL A 18 -8.54 -2.07 -0.37
CA VAL A 18 -7.40 -1.88 0.55
C VAL A 18 -6.15 -1.43 -0.20
N VAL A 19 -5.82 -2.05 -1.33
CA VAL A 19 -4.65 -1.63 -2.14
C VAL A 19 -4.82 -0.19 -2.60
N THR A 20 -6.00 0.17 -3.09
CA THR A 20 -6.31 1.55 -3.51
C THR A 20 -6.14 2.56 -2.37
N LEU A 21 -6.61 2.22 -1.16
CA LEU A 21 -6.46 3.08 0.02
C LEU A 21 -4.98 3.22 0.44
N VAL A 22 -4.21 2.14 0.39
CA VAL A 22 -2.78 2.16 0.72
C VAL A 22 -2.04 3.08 -0.24
N ASP A 23 -2.30 3.01 -1.54
CA ASP A 23 -1.61 3.86 -2.51
C ASP A 23 -2.01 5.33 -2.40
N ARG A 24 -3.31 5.62 -2.26
CA ARG A 24 -3.81 7.00 -2.07
C ARG A 24 -3.31 7.66 -0.78
N ALA A 25 -2.99 6.89 0.25
CA ALA A 25 -2.54 7.42 1.53
C ALA A 25 -1.05 7.84 1.54
N GLU A 26 -0.31 7.73 0.44
CA GLU A 26 1.12 8.08 0.39
C GLU A 26 1.40 9.52 0.81
N TYR A 27 0.59 10.48 0.34
CA TYR A 27 0.77 11.89 0.71
C TYR A 27 0.63 12.11 2.23
N LYS A 28 -0.30 11.40 2.89
CA LYS A 28 -0.49 11.50 4.35
C LYS A 28 0.71 10.91 5.10
N ARG A 29 1.22 9.76 4.65
CA ARG A 29 2.36 9.08 5.30
C ARG A 29 3.65 9.90 5.24
N ARG A 30 3.86 10.65 4.14
CA ARG A 30 5.03 11.55 4.03
C ARG A 30 4.98 12.76 4.96
N GLN A 31 3.80 13.15 5.44
CA GLN A 31 3.63 14.21 6.44
C GLN A 31 3.69 13.69 7.88
N TYR A 32 3.63 12.37 8.08
CA TYR A 32 3.66 11.76 9.41
C TYR A 32 5.07 11.89 10.01
N PRO A 33 5.19 12.16 11.32
CA PRO A 33 6.50 12.27 11.97
C PRO A 33 7.28 10.95 11.90
N PRO A 34 8.62 11.00 11.92
CA PRO A 34 9.44 9.80 11.95
C PRO A 34 9.19 8.99 13.24
N GLY A 35 9.14 7.67 13.11
CA GLY A 35 8.99 6.73 14.22
C GLY A 35 9.94 5.53 14.10
N PRO A 36 10.17 4.78 15.19
CA PRO A 36 11.08 3.64 15.18
C PRO A 36 10.59 2.51 14.27
N LYS A 37 11.50 1.91 13.50
CA LYS A 37 11.21 0.76 12.64
C LYS A 37 11.29 -0.54 13.45
N VAL A 38 10.19 -1.29 13.50
CA VAL A 38 10.12 -2.61 14.18
C VAL A 38 9.92 -3.78 13.21
N SER A 39 9.37 -3.52 12.02
CA SER A 39 9.09 -4.53 11.00
C SER A 39 10.23 -4.66 9.98
N LYS A 40 10.27 -5.78 9.24
CA LYS A 40 11.23 -5.99 8.13
C LYS A 40 11.15 -4.88 7.07
N ARG A 41 9.93 -4.40 6.78
CA ARG A 41 9.62 -3.33 5.83
C ARG A 41 8.68 -2.30 6.44
N ASN A 42 9.01 -1.02 6.32
CA ASN A 42 8.16 0.08 6.78
C ASN A 42 7.72 1.02 5.64
N PHE A 43 6.87 2.00 5.96
CA PHE A 43 6.42 3.06 5.04
C PHE A 43 7.35 4.29 4.98
N GLY A 44 8.55 4.19 5.56
CA GLY A 44 9.52 5.28 5.63
C GLY A 44 10.50 5.23 4.47
N ARG A 45 11.71 4.75 4.73
CA ARG A 45 12.76 4.61 3.72
C ARG A 45 12.53 3.39 2.81
N ASP A 46 11.95 2.32 3.34
CA ASP A 46 11.91 1.02 2.64
C ASP A 46 10.84 0.93 1.55
N ARG A 47 9.71 1.63 1.71
CA ARG A 47 8.63 1.68 0.71
C ARG A 47 8.22 3.12 0.48
N ARG A 48 8.60 3.64 -0.68
CA ARG A 48 8.15 4.94 -1.20
C ARG A 48 7.56 4.73 -2.57
N VAL A 49 6.40 5.32 -2.80
CA VAL A 49 5.77 5.42 -4.11
C VAL A 49 5.60 6.90 -4.47
N PRO A 50 5.49 7.29 -5.74
CA PRO A 50 5.15 8.66 -6.10
C PRO A 50 3.82 9.09 -5.45
N ILE A 51 3.71 10.35 -5.01
CA ILE A 51 2.44 10.89 -4.49
C ILE A 51 1.42 11.00 -5.63
N THR A 52 1.81 11.66 -6.71
CA THR A 52 1.04 11.69 -7.95
C THR A 52 1.31 10.38 -8.67
N ASN A 53 0.39 9.44 -8.51
CA ASN A 53 0.49 8.12 -9.10
C ASN A 53 -0.87 7.75 -9.72
N ALA A 54 -0.85 7.36 -11.00
CA ALA A 54 -2.02 6.88 -11.75
C ALA A 54 -1.95 5.37 -12.04
N TRP A 55 -0.90 4.69 -11.56
CA TRP A 55 -0.79 3.24 -11.67
C TRP A 55 -1.93 2.56 -10.91
N ARG A 56 -2.49 1.53 -11.53
CA ARG A 56 -3.45 0.61 -10.92
C ARG A 56 -3.02 -0.81 -11.25
N GLU A 57 -3.00 -1.67 -10.24
CA GLU A 57 -2.81 -3.10 -10.44
C GLU A 57 -4.06 -3.64 -11.15
N SER A 58 -3.91 -4.17 -12.36
CA SER A 58 -5.01 -4.86 -13.03
C SER A 58 -5.21 -6.22 -12.35
N LEU A 59 -6.45 -6.50 -11.94
CA LEU A 59 -6.90 -7.82 -11.51
C LEU A 59 -6.82 -8.83 -12.66
#